data_AF-A0A087G296-F1
#
_entry.id   AF-A0A087G296-F1
#
_cell.length_a   1.000
_cell.length_b   1.000
_cell.length_c   1.000
_cell.angle_alpha   90.00
_cell.angle_beta   90.00
_cell.angle_gamma   90.00
#
_symmetry.space_group_name_H-M   'P 1'
#
loop_
_entity.id
_entity.type
_entity.pdbx_description
1 polymer ?
#
loop_
_entity_poly.entity_id
_entity_poly.type
_entity_poly.pdbx_seq_one_letter_code
_entity_poly.pdbx_strand_id
1 'polypeptide(L)'
;NAEGENVDRDGNRYNNQGDPIDEAGNIIEVMDPVAAERAELDRQRVELERRRAELEHMAQANRGPQGAVVNQRTLGDYYRPEEHYANRAAIRPPR
;
A
#
# COMPACT_ATOMS: atom_id res chain seq x y z
N ASN A 1 48.28 -1.66 41.70
CA ASN A 1 47.48 -1.00 40.65
C ASN A 1 47.38 -1.98 39.49
N ALA A 2 46.37 -2.85 39.52
CA ALA A 2 46.11 -3.79 38.44
C ALA A 2 44.99 -3.19 37.59
N GLU A 3 45.36 -2.26 36.70
CA GLU A 3 44.51 -1.89 35.57
C GLU A 3 44.63 -3.05 34.59
N GLY A 4 43.87 -4.13 34.85
CA GLY A 4 43.76 -5.23 33.90
C GLY A 4 43.13 -4.67 32.63
N GLU A 5 43.81 -4.80 31.51
CA GLU A 5 43.23 -4.48 30.21
C GLU A 5 41.90 -5.24 30.09
N ASN A 6 40.78 -4.51 30.07
CA ASN A 6 39.45 -5.08 29.84
C ASN A 6 39.36 -5.43 28.35
N VAL A 7 40.02 -6.52 27.96
CA VAL A 7 40.11 -7.00 26.59
C VAL A 7 39.48 -8.39 26.54
N ASP A 8 38.58 -8.60 25.58
CA ASP A 8 37.97 -9.91 25.37
C ASP A 8 38.93 -10.88 24.63
N ARG A 9 38.47 -12.11 24.40
CA ARG A 9 39.25 -13.13 23.68
C ARG A 9 39.53 -12.77 22.22
N ASP A 10 38.72 -11.88 21.65
CA ASP A 10 38.78 -11.45 20.26
C ASP A 10 39.61 -10.16 20.09
N GLY A 11 40.10 -9.58 21.18
CA GLY A 11 40.95 -8.37 21.19
C GLY A 11 40.16 -7.06 21.31
N ASN A 12 38.86 -7.11 21.54
CA ASN A 12 38.03 -5.92 21.72
C ASN A 12 38.30 -5.29 23.09
N ARG A 13 38.49 -3.98 23.12
CA ARG A 13 38.75 -3.21 24.35
C ARG A 13 37.45 -2.67 24.92
N TYR A 14 37.36 -2.61 26.24
CA TYR A 14 36.22 -2.08 26.97
C TYR A 14 36.64 -1.07 28.02
N ASN A 15 35.78 -0.10 28.32
CA ASN A 15 35.97 0.80 29.46
C ASN A 15 35.64 0.09 30.80
N ASN A 16 35.81 0.79 31.92
CA ASN A 16 35.50 0.25 33.26
C ASN A 16 33.99 0.02 33.51
N GLN A 17 33.12 0.45 32.58
CA GLN A 17 31.67 0.25 32.62
C GLN A 17 31.24 -0.93 31.73
N GLY A 18 32.16 -1.50 30.95
CA GLY A 18 31.89 -2.59 30.01
C GLY A 18 31.47 -2.14 28.60
N ASP A 19 31.59 -0.85 28.28
CA ASP A 19 31.30 -0.34 26.93
C ASP A 19 32.51 -0.54 25.99
N PRO A 20 32.29 -0.95 24.73
CA PRO A 20 33.38 -1.13 23.77
C PRO A 20 34.04 0.20 23.42
N ILE A 21 35.37 0.21 23.37
CA ILE A 21 36.17 1.40 23.06
C ILE A 21 37.13 1.15 21.89
N ASP A 22 37.45 2.22 21.16
CA ASP A 22 38.43 2.20 20.07
C ASP A 22 39.89 2.22 20.59
N GLU A 23 40.86 2.20 19.68
CA GLU A 23 42.28 2.26 20.03
C GLU A 23 42.69 3.55 20.76
N ALA A 24 41.92 4.63 20.58
CA ALA A 24 42.13 5.93 21.21
C ALA A 24 41.38 6.07 22.55
N GLY A 25 40.59 5.07 22.95
CA GLY A 25 39.80 5.06 24.19
C GLY A 25 38.43 5.74 24.09
N ASN A 26 37.94 6.04 22.89
CA ASN A 26 36.59 6.57 22.68
C ASN A 26 35.57 5.44 22.65
N ILE A 27 34.36 5.70 23.15
CA ILE A 27 33.25 4.73 23.08
C ILE A 27 32.88 4.50 21.61
N ILE A 28 32.83 3.23 21.21
CA ILE A 28 32.31 2.83 19.91
C ILE A 28 30.79 2.85 20.02
N GLU A 29 30.15 3.85 19.40
CA GLU A 29 28.70 3.87 19.26
C GLU A 29 28.25 2.70 18.37
N VAL A 30 27.79 1.63 19.00
CA VAL A 30 27.14 0.53 18.28
C VAL A 30 25.75 1.03 17.87
N MET A 31 25.60 1.36 16.59
CA MET A 31 24.31 1.71 16.01
C MET A 31 23.32 0.58 16.33
N ASP A 32 22.30 0.88 17.14
CA ASP A 32 21.30 -0.10 17.57
C ASP A 32 20.59 -0.65 16.32
N PRO A 33 20.79 -1.93 15.96
CA PRO A 33 20.18 -2.50 14.77
C PRO A 33 18.64 -2.46 14.84
N VAL A 34 18.07 -2.49 16.06
CA VAL A 34 16.62 -2.38 16.28
C VAL A 34 16.15 -0.96 15.96
N ALA A 35 16.93 0.07 16.29
CA ALA A 35 16.60 1.46 15.94
C ALA A 35 16.66 1.68 14.43
N ALA A 36 17.64 1.09 13.74
CA ALA A 36 17.75 1.17 12.29
C ALA A 36 16.57 0.46 11.59
N GLU A 37 16.19 -0.73 12.05
CA GLU A 37 15.05 -1.48 11.51
C GLU A 37 13.72 -0.74 11.72
N ARG A 38 13.52 -0.15 12.90
CA ARG A 38 12.34 0.68 13.17
C ARG A 38 12.26 1.91 12.27
N ALA A 39 13.38 2.60 12.08
CA ALA A 39 13.44 3.76 11.19
C ALA A 39 13.09 3.39 9.73
N GLU A 40 13.48 2.19 9.29
CA GLU A 40 13.13 1.70 7.95
C GLU A 40 11.64 1.32 7.84
N LEU A 41 11.07 0.66 8.85
CA LEU A 41 9.64 0.37 8.90
C LEU A 41 8.79 1.64 8.89
N ASP A 42 9.21 2.68 9.62
CA ASP A 42 8.52 3.96 9.62
C ASP A 42 8.58 4.65 8.25
N ARG A 43 9.70 4.59 7.53
CA ARG A 43 9.79 5.08 6.15
C ARG A 43 8.81 4.37 5.23
N GLN A 44 8.75 3.04 5.31
CA GLN A 44 7.83 2.23 4.50
C GLN A 44 6.36 2.57 4.79
N ARG A 45 6.01 2.83 6.05
CA ARG A 45 4.65 3.26 6.43
C ARG A 45 4.27 4.60 5.80
N VAL A 46 5.17 5.58 5.87
CA VAL A 46 4.95 6.92 5.28
C VAL A 46 4.79 6.81 3.76
N GLU A 47 5.60 6.00 3.10
CA GLU A 47 5.49 5.79 1.65
C GLU A 47 4.16 5.12 1.27
N LEU A 48 3.73 4.11 2.03
CA LEU A 48 2.44 3.45 1.81
C LEU A 48 1.26 4.40 1.99
N GLU A 49 1.29 5.23 3.03
CA GLU A 49 0.27 6.24 3.30
C GLU A 49 0.20 7.27 2.17
N ARG A 50 1.34 7.75 1.69
CA ARG A 50 1.42 8.67 0.54
C ARG A 50 0.80 8.04 -0.71
N ARG A 51 1.10 6.78 -1.00
CA ARG A 51 0.55 6.06 -2.15
C ARG A 51 -0.96 5.87 -2.04
N ARG A 52 -1.45 5.62 -0.83
CA ARG A 52 -2.90 5.53 -0.56
C ARG A 52 -3.60 6.87 -0.81
N ALA A 53 -3.03 7.97 -0.33
CA ALA A 53 -3.58 9.31 -0.55
C ALA A 53 -3.61 9.67 -2.04
N GLU A 54 -2.58 9.29 -2.81
CA GLU A 54 -2.55 9.50 -4.26
C GLU A 54 -3.66 8.72 -4.98
N LEU A 55 -3.86 7.45 -4.61
CA LEU A 55 -4.95 6.62 -5.14
C LEU A 55 -6.33 7.19 -4.81
N GLU A 56 -6.54 7.68 -3.59
CA GLU A 56 -7.78 8.31 -3.18
C GLU A 56 -8.05 9.62 -3.93
N HIS A 57 -7.01 10.44 -4.12
CA HIS A 57 -7.10 11.65 -4.92
C HIS A 57 -7.48 11.35 -6.37
N MET A 58 -6.86 10.34 -6.98
CA MET A 58 -7.22 9.88 -8.33
C MET A 58 -8.66 9.31 -8.38
N ALA A 59 -9.07 8.54 -7.37
CA ALA A 59 -10.44 8.03 -7.30
C ALA A 59 -11.46 9.17 -7.19
N GLN A 60 -11.15 10.22 -6.42
CA GLN A 60 -11.99 11.39 -6.28
C GLN A 60 -12.05 12.22 -7.57
N ALA A 61 -10.95 12.34 -8.31
CA ALA A 61 -10.93 13.01 -9.62
C ALA A 61 -11.73 12.22 -10.68
N ASN A 62 -11.70 10.89 -10.62
CA ASN A 62 -12.50 10.01 -11.48
C ASN A 62 -13.95 9.83 -11.01
N ARG A 63 -14.30 10.38 -9.84
CA ARG A 63 -15.66 10.48 -9.34
C ARG A 63 -16.38 11.58 -10.11
N GLY A 64 -16.63 11.32 -11.39
CA GLY A 64 -17.55 12.11 -12.21
C GLY A 64 -18.91 12.26 -11.52
N PRO A 65 -19.79 13.17 -11.98
CA PRO A 65 -21.03 13.50 -11.31
C PRO A 65 -21.86 12.23 -11.04
N GLN A 66 -21.83 11.76 -9.80
CA GLN A 66 -22.65 10.68 -9.29
C GLN A 66 -24.08 11.22 -9.20
N GLY A 67 -24.79 11.23 -10.33
CA GLY A 67 -26.13 11.83 -10.39
C GLY A 67 -26.81 11.87 -11.75
N ALA A 68 -26.13 11.57 -12.85
CA ALA A 68 -26.85 11.32 -14.10
C ALA A 68 -27.33 9.86 -14.08
N VAL A 69 -28.54 9.63 -13.58
CA VAL A 69 -29.33 8.46 -13.99
C VAL A 69 -29.57 8.64 -15.48
N VAL A 70 -28.61 8.21 -16.29
CA VAL A 70 -28.81 8.06 -17.72
C VAL A 70 -29.83 6.95 -17.83
N ASN A 71 -31.04 7.25 -18.28
CA ASN A 71 -32.02 6.24 -18.66
C ASN A 71 -31.34 5.38 -19.74
N GLN A 72 -30.67 4.29 -19.34
CA GLN A 72 -30.01 3.33 -20.22
C GLN A 72 -31.06 2.43 -20.89
N ARG A 73 -32.11 3.03 -21.46
CA ARG A 73 -32.95 2.32 -22.40
C ARG A 73 -32.12 2.14 -23.66
N THR A 74 -31.68 0.91 -23.89
CA THR A 74 -31.02 0.51 -25.11
C THR A 74 -32.03 0.55 -26.26
N LEU A 75 -31.57 0.68 -27.51
CA LEU A 75 -32.46 0.58 -28.69
C LEU A 75 -33.23 -0.76 -28.72
N GLY A 76 -32.70 -1.81 -28.07
CA GLY A 76 -33.37 -3.10 -27.89
C GLY A 76 -34.57 -3.05 -26.94
N ASP A 77 -34.66 -2.06 -26.03
CA ASP A 77 -35.81 -1.92 -25.13
C ASP A 77 -37.04 -1.35 -25.85
N TYR A 78 -36.84 -0.62 -26.95
CA TYR A 78 -37.91 -0.12 -27.81
C TYR A 78 -38.40 -1.17 -28.82
N TYR A 79 -37.55 -2.15 -29.16
CA TYR A 79 -37.89 -3.25 -30.04
C TYR A 79 -38.24 -4.48 -29.20
N ARG A 80 -39.51 -4.59 -28.78
CA ARG A 80 -40.10 -5.83 -28.24
C ARG A 80 -40.79 -6.62 -29.35
N PRO A 81 -40.07 -7.45 -30.14
CA PRO A 81 -40.70 -8.29 -31.16
C PRO A 81 -41.74 -9.26 -30.59
N GLU A 82 -41.66 -9.57 -29.29
CA GLU A 82 -42.66 -10.37 -28.56
C GLU A 82 -44.07 -9.75 -28.62
N GLU A 83 -44.19 -8.42 -28.62
CA GLU A 83 -45.47 -7.72 -28.78
C GLU A 83 -45.93 -7.65 -30.24
N HIS A 84 -44.99 -7.69 -31.21
CA HIS A 84 -45.31 -7.62 -32.64
C HIS A 84 -45.76 -8.96 -33.24
N TYR A 85 -45.26 -10.09 -32.75
CA TYR A 85 -45.62 -11.42 -33.26
C TYR A 85 -46.70 -12.14 -32.43
N ALA A 86 -47.20 -11.54 -31.35
CA ALA A 86 -48.28 -12.11 -30.54
C ALA A 86 -49.61 -12.27 -31.30
N ASN A 87 -49.77 -11.57 -32.44
CA ASN A 87 -51.00 -11.66 -33.22
C ASN A 87 -50.95 -12.80 -34.24
N ARG A 88 -51.11 -14.04 -33.76
CA ARG A 88 -51.18 -15.27 -34.56
C ARG A 88 -52.31 -15.29 -35.61
N ALA A 89 -53.19 -14.28 -35.60
CA ALA A 89 -54.24 -14.05 -36.58
C ALA A 89 -53.74 -13.40 -37.89
N ALA A 90 -52.60 -12.69 -37.87
CA ALA A 90 -52.03 -12.04 -39.05
C ALA A 90 -51.24 -12.99 -39.98
N ILE A 91 -50.93 -14.20 -39.50
CA ILE A 91 -50.19 -15.23 -40.25
C ILE A 91 -51.18 -16.29 -40.77
N ARG A 92 -52.20 -15.87 -41.52
CA ARG A 92 -52.95 -16.79 -42.39
C ARG A 92 -52.65 -16.44 -43.84
N PRO A 93 -52.16 -17.38 -44.65
CA PRO A 93 -52.07 -17.15 -46.08
C PRO A 93 -53.49 -16.97 -46.64
N PRO A 94 -53.70 -16.12 -47.66
CA PRO A 94 -54.97 -15.99 -48.34
C PRO A 94 -55.36 -17.34 -48.98
N ARG A 95 -56.66 -17.65 -48.98
CA ARG A 95 -57.23 -18.81 -49.67
C ARG A 95 -57.26 -18.60 -51.18
#